data_AF-A0A923V8I1-F1
#
_entry.id   AF-A0A923V8I1-F1
#
_cell.length_a   1.000
_cell.length_b   1.000
_cell.length_c   1.000
_cell.angle_alpha   90.00
_cell.angle_beta   90.00
_cell.angle_gamma   90.00
#
_symmetry.space_group_name_H-M   'P 1'
#
loop_
_entity.id
_entity.type
_entity.pdbx_description
1 polymer ?
#
loop_
_entity_poly.entity_id
_entity_poly.type
_entity_poly.pdbx_seq_one_letter_code
_entity_poly.pdbx_strand_id
1 'polypeptide(L)'
;MSAANKSVKLDADEAFNAGAELWIVEDNDKDKWWNEIDFRSGFLLSACLYHNKKPVASQMNYLITETQLKVYAFAEDQNILLLGSSDHFQNKWILLWKNDPAAVVEKLARMQSDLKIKNVRLFSPNQSLQQQIEARLSASLDQISYVEAL
;
A
#
# COMPACT_ATOMS: atom_id res chain seq x y z
N MET A 1 31.00 -7.78 -3.88
CA MET A 1 30.77 -6.33 -4.09
C MET A 1 29.45 -5.99 -3.43
N SER A 2 29.48 -5.27 -2.31
CA SER A 2 28.29 -4.89 -1.55
C SER A 2 27.60 -3.74 -2.29
N ALA A 3 26.42 -3.96 -2.86
CA ALA A 3 25.57 -2.84 -3.26
C ALA A 3 25.22 -2.07 -1.97
N ALA A 4 25.56 -0.79 -1.92
CA ALA A 4 25.17 0.06 -0.81
C ALA A 4 23.66 0.24 -0.87
N ASN A 5 22.94 -0.31 0.12
CA ASN A 5 21.52 -0.11 0.27
C ASN A 5 21.25 1.38 0.42
N LYS A 6 20.61 1.98 -0.60
CA LYS A 6 20.38 3.42 -0.62
C LYS A 6 18.95 3.65 -0.14
N SER A 7 18.82 4.03 1.13
CA SER A 7 17.58 4.65 1.58
C SER A 7 17.50 6.04 0.94
N VAL A 8 16.39 6.36 0.27
CA VAL A 8 16.23 7.59 -0.51
C VAL A 8 14.91 8.28 -0.17
N LYS A 9 15.01 9.53 0.27
CA LYS A 9 13.86 10.43 0.36
C LYS A 9 13.46 10.87 -1.05
N LEU A 10 12.18 10.73 -1.39
CA LEU A 10 11.62 11.24 -2.63
C LEU A 10 10.82 12.51 -2.36
N ASP A 11 10.83 13.42 -3.33
CA ASP A 11 9.94 14.56 -3.33
C ASP A 11 8.51 14.13 -3.68
N ALA A 12 7.53 14.97 -3.31
CA ALA A 12 6.11 14.66 -3.52
C ALA A 12 5.76 14.41 -4.99
N ASP A 13 6.42 15.11 -5.92
CA ASP A 13 6.20 14.95 -7.36
C ASP A 13 6.75 13.61 -7.90
N GLU A 14 7.68 12.98 -7.18
CA GLU A 14 8.27 11.70 -7.53
C GLU A 14 7.60 10.51 -6.81
N ALA A 15 6.61 10.78 -5.97
CA ALA A 15 5.98 9.81 -5.09
C ALA A 15 5.46 8.57 -5.83
N PHE A 16 4.91 8.76 -7.04
CA PHE A 16 4.32 7.70 -7.87
C PHE A 16 5.21 7.25 -9.03
N ASN A 17 6.47 7.69 -9.09
CA ASN A 17 7.40 7.29 -10.15
C ASN A 17 7.70 5.79 -10.12
N ALA A 18 8.06 5.22 -11.26
CA ALA A 18 8.51 3.84 -11.36
C ALA A 18 9.71 3.59 -10.44
N GLY A 19 9.88 2.35 -9.98
CA GLY A 19 11.07 1.94 -9.24
C GLY A 19 10.80 1.31 -7.87
N ALA A 20 9.54 1.13 -7.48
CA ALA A 20 9.18 0.33 -6.30
C ALA A 20 8.24 -0.79 -6.70
N GLU A 21 8.58 -2.02 -6.31
CA GLU A 21 7.75 -3.20 -6.56
C GLU A 21 6.64 -3.32 -5.53
N LEU A 22 6.89 -2.88 -4.30
CA LEU A 22 5.93 -2.84 -3.21
C LEU A 22 5.78 -1.42 -2.69
N TRP A 23 4.53 -0.97 -2.58
CA TRP A 23 4.17 0.23 -1.83
C TRP A 23 3.63 -0.14 -0.47
N ILE A 24 4.05 0.57 0.57
CA ILE A 24 3.55 0.43 1.94
C ILE A 24 2.81 1.71 2.27
N VAL A 25 1.52 1.60 2.52
CA VAL A 25 0.61 2.74 2.68
C VAL A 25 -0.16 2.57 3.98
N GLU A 26 -0.19 3.61 4.80
CA GLU A 26 -1.03 3.63 6.00
C GLU A 26 -2.52 3.76 5.61
N ASP A 27 -3.37 2.89 6.13
CA ASP A 27 -4.82 2.93 5.96
C ASP A 27 -5.40 3.99 6.90
N ASN A 28 -5.22 5.24 6.48
CA ASN A 28 -5.60 6.43 7.20
C ASN A 28 -6.24 7.43 6.23
N ASP A 29 -7.54 7.66 6.37
CA ASP A 29 -8.33 8.55 5.53
C ASP A 29 -7.92 10.03 5.60
N LYS A 30 -7.10 10.38 6.59
CA LYS A 30 -6.51 11.73 6.75
C LYS A 30 -5.15 11.86 6.09
N ASP A 31 -4.51 10.75 5.70
CA ASP A 31 -3.23 10.82 4.99
C ASP A 31 -3.46 11.35 3.57
N LYS A 32 -2.62 12.31 3.17
CA LYS A 32 -2.60 12.84 1.81
C LYS A 32 -2.45 11.71 0.79
N TRP A 33 -1.52 10.80 1.03
CA TRP A 33 -1.19 9.75 0.07
C TRP A 33 -2.32 8.74 -0.09
N TRP A 34 -3.03 8.41 0.99
CA TRP A 34 -4.21 7.56 0.93
C TRP A 34 -5.28 8.12 0.00
N ASN A 35 -5.49 9.45 0.03
CA ASN A 35 -6.50 10.12 -0.78
C ASN A 35 -6.08 10.32 -2.24
N GLU A 36 -4.78 10.33 -2.54
CA GLU A 36 -4.25 10.47 -3.91
C GLU A 36 -4.18 9.14 -4.67
N ILE A 37 -4.09 8.01 -3.95
CA ILE A 37 -4.07 6.67 -4.56
C ILE A 37 -5.48 6.29 -5.02
N ASP A 38 -5.70 6.20 -6.34
CA ASP A 38 -6.95 5.66 -6.89
C ASP A 38 -6.89 4.13 -7.05
N PHE A 39 -7.43 3.41 -6.05
CA PHE A 39 -7.52 1.95 -6.06
C PHE A 39 -8.43 1.38 -7.15
N ARG A 40 -9.31 2.18 -7.77
CA ARG A 40 -10.32 1.70 -8.75
C ARG A 40 -9.83 1.75 -10.18
N SER A 41 -8.92 2.67 -10.50
CA SER A 41 -8.28 2.74 -11.82
C SER A 41 -7.15 1.71 -11.97
N GLY A 42 -7.01 0.83 -10.99
CA GLY A 42 -5.79 0.06 -10.78
C GLY A 42 -4.59 0.98 -10.59
N PHE A 43 -4.71 2.21 -10.09
CA PHE A 43 -3.60 3.16 -9.94
C PHE A 43 -3.13 3.85 -11.24
N LEU A 44 -3.89 3.78 -12.33
CA LEU A 44 -3.73 4.72 -13.45
C LEU A 44 -4.23 6.10 -13.03
N LEU A 45 -3.33 7.07 -13.07
CA LEU A 45 -3.60 8.51 -12.97
C LEU A 45 -4.78 8.89 -13.88
N SER A 46 -5.96 9.16 -13.31
CA SER A 46 -6.65 10.42 -13.59
C SER A 46 -7.82 10.64 -12.64
N ALA A 47 -7.79 11.80 -11.97
CA ALA A 47 -8.97 12.44 -11.39
C ALA A 47 -10.07 12.73 -12.45
N CYS A 48 -9.80 12.50 -13.73
CA CYS A 48 -10.71 12.76 -14.86
C CYS A 48 -11.84 11.72 -15.01
N LEU A 49 -11.76 10.56 -14.36
CA LEU A 49 -12.79 9.52 -14.42
C LEU A 49 -13.70 9.47 -13.18
N TYR A 50 -13.62 10.50 -12.32
CA TYR A 50 -14.40 10.61 -11.10
C TYR A 50 -15.91 10.80 -11.39
N HIS A 51 -16.65 9.71 -11.54
CA HIS A 51 -18.09 9.72 -11.27
C HIS A 51 -18.31 9.36 -9.79
N ASN A 52 -18.49 10.39 -8.96
CA ASN A 52 -18.93 10.25 -7.58
C ASN A 52 -20.36 9.68 -7.51
N LYS A 53 -20.50 8.36 -7.69
CA LYS A 53 -21.71 7.67 -7.23
C LYS A 53 -21.50 7.36 -5.75
N LYS A 54 -22.10 8.16 -4.88
CA LYS A 54 -22.24 7.80 -3.46
C LYS A 54 -23.05 6.50 -3.41
N PRO A 55 -22.48 5.36 -2.99
CA PRO A 55 -23.29 4.17 -2.76
C PRO A 55 -24.23 4.50 -1.61
N VAL A 56 -25.53 4.53 -1.90
CA VAL A 56 -26.55 4.70 -0.86
C VAL A 56 -26.62 3.35 -0.13
N ALA A 57 -26.28 3.32 1.16
CA ALA A 57 -26.22 2.09 1.95
C ALA A 57 -27.52 1.24 1.85
N SER A 58 -28.66 1.88 1.62
CA SER A 58 -29.94 1.20 1.38
C SER A 58 -29.96 0.37 0.10
N GLN A 59 -29.26 0.78 -0.96
CA GLN A 59 -29.17 0.02 -2.21
C GLN A 59 -28.31 -1.24 -2.07
N MET A 60 -27.20 -1.18 -1.31
CA MET A 60 -26.40 -2.38 -1.03
C MET A 60 -27.21 -3.40 -0.22
N ASN A 61 -27.90 -2.96 0.83
CA ASN A 61 -28.72 -3.85 1.64
C ASN A 61 -29.89 -4.45 0.83
N TYR A 62 -30.52 -3.66 -0.04
CA TYR A 62 -31.54 -4.14 -0.97
C TYR A 62 -30.96 -5.20 -1.92
N LEU A 63 -29.83 -4.93 -2.57
CA LEU A 63 -29.18 -5.87 -3.49
C LEU A 63 -28.77 -7.17 -2.78
N ILE A 64 -28.18 -7.10 -1.59
CA ILE A 64 -27.82 -8.28 -0.80
C ILE A 64 -29.05 -9.13 -0.47
N THR A 65 -30.16 -8.47 -0.10
CA THR A 65 -31.42 -9.13 0.25
C THR A 65 -32.06 -9.81 -0.96
N GLU A 66 -32.15 -9.11 -2.09
CA GLU A 66 -32.75 -9.62 -3.33
C GLU A 66 -31.90 -10.72 -4.00
N THR A 67 -30.58 -10.63 -3.91
CA THR A 67 -29.67 -11.59 -4.54
C THR A 67 -29.38 -12.82 -3.67
N GLN A 68 -29.85 -12.85 -2.42
CA GLN A 68 -29.56 -13.89 -1.42
C GLN A 68 -28.04 -14.18 -1.28
N LEU A 69 -27.20 -13.19 -1.58
CA LEU A 69 -25.76 -13.36 -1.48
C LEU A 69 -25.39 -13.55 -0.01
N LYS A 70 -24.61 -14.62 0.27
CA LYS A 70 -24.04 -14.82 1.60
C LYS A 70 -23.08 -13.69 1.89
N VAL A 71 -23.44 -12.83 2.85
CA VAL A 71 -22.53 -11.86 3.41
C VAL A 71 -21.58 -12.60 4.33
N TYR A 72 -20.33 -12.72 3.89
CA TYR A 72 -19.26 -13.24 4.74
C TYR A 72 -18.80 -12.09 5.64
N ALA A 73 -19.18 -12.16 6.91
CA ALA A 73 -18.55 -11.35 7.94
C ALA A 73 -17.17 -11.95 8.19
N PHE A 74 -16.18 -11.48 7.43
CA PHE A 74 -14.80 -11.74 7.77
C PHE A 74 -14.49 -11.02 9.08
N ALA A 75 -13.88 -11.71 10.04
CA ALA A 75 -13.34 -11.03 11.21
C ALA A 75 -12.36 -9.95 10.71
N GLU A 76 -12.48 -8.71 11.22
CA GLU A 76 -11.62 -7.56 10.92
C GLU A 76 -10.16 -7.76 11.41
N ASP A 77 -9.68 -8.99 11.50
CA ASP A 77 -8.41 -9.33 12.15
C ASP A 77 -7.19 -9.16 11.22
N GLN A 78 -7.37 -8.50 10.07
CA GLN A 78 -6.27 -8.19 9.18
C GLN A 78 -5.93 -6.70 9.29
N ASN A 79 -5.13 -6.39 10.32
CA ASN A 79 -4.44 -5.10 10.47
C ASN A 79 -3.52 -4.75 9.29
N ILE A 80 -3.30 -5.71 8.38
CA ILE A 80 -2.45 -5.60 7.20
C ILE A 80 -3.14 -6.29 6.02
N LEU A 81 -3.33 -5.57 4.91
CA LEU A 81 -3.91 -6.10 3.67
C LEU A 81 -2.87 -6.00 2.54
N LEU A 82 -2.59 -7.12 1.86
CA LEU A 82 -1.74 -7.15 0.68
C LEU A 82 -2.60 -7.25 -0.59
N LEU A 83 -2.43 -6.28 -1.49
CA LEU A 83 -3.09 -6.23 -2.79
C LEU A 83 -2.05 -6.49 -3.89
N GLY A 84 -2.31 -7.48 -4.72
CA GLY A 84 -1.55 -7.71 -5.95
C GLY A 84 -2.16 -6.95 -7.11
N SER A 85 -1.32 -6.29 -7.91
CA SER A 85 -1.73 -5.62 -9.13
C SER A 85 -1.51 -6.56 -10.32
N SER A 86 -2.46 -6.60 -11.27
CA SER A 86 -2.31 -7.35 -12.53
C SER A 86 -1.58 -6.51 -13.58
N ASP A 87 -1.22 -7.11 -14.72
CA ASP A 87 -0.46 -6.46 -15.81
C ASP A 87 -0.91 -5.00 -16.07
N HIS A 88 0.07 -4.11 -16.32
CA HIS A 88 0.00 -2.66 -16.60
C HIS A 88 0.47 -1.68 -15.52
N PHE A 89 0.91 -2.14 -14.35
CA PHE A 89 1.37 -1.23 -13.27
C PHE A 89 2.89 -1.21 -13.06
N GLN A 90 3.38 -0.07 -12.57
CA GLN A 90 4.80 0.13 -12.24
C GLN A 90 5.17 -0.54 -10.90
N ASN A 91 4.21 -0.69 -9.99
CA ASN A 91 4.30 -1.45 -8.75
C ASN A 91 3.49 -2.75 -8.84
N LYS A 92 4.02 -3.83 -8.29
CA LYS A 92 3.41 -5.18 -8.32
C LYS A 92 2.50 -5.42 -7.11
N TRP A 93 2.79 -4.75 -6.00
CA TRP A 93 2.15 -5.00 -4.72
C TRP A 93 1.87 -3.70 -3.97
N ILE A 94 0.79 -3.69 -3.19
CA ILE A 94 0.49 -2.66 -2.19
C ILE A 94 0.17 -3.34 -0.87
N LEU A 95 0.85 -2.93 0.20
CA LEU A 95 0.59 -3.34 1.57
C LEU A 95 -0.05 -2.18 2.33
N LEU A 96 -1.31 -2.36 2.69
CA LEU A 96 -2.06 -1.45 3.54
C LEU A 96 -1.92 -1.88 4.99
N TRP A 97 -1.72 -0.94 5.91
CA TRP A 97 -1.59 -1.24 7.35
C TRP A 97 -2.28 -0.19 8.21
N LYS A 98 -2.86 -0.58 9.35
CA LYS A 98 -3.60 0.34 10.23
C LYS A 98 -2.86 0.80 11.49
N ASN A 99 -2.30 -0.13 12.27
CA ASN A 99 -2.01 0.19 13.68
C ASN A 99 -0.66 -0.28 14.23
N ASP A 100 -0.05 -1.34 13.69
CA ASP A 100 1.17 -1.92 14.29
C ASP A 100 2.35 -1.94 13.31
N PRO A 101 3.28 -0.96 13.41
CA PRO A 101 4.51 -0.94 12.62
C PRO A 101 5.36 -2.20 12.75
N ALA A 102 5.40 -2.82 13.94
CA ALA A 102 6.20 -4.02 14.17
C ALA A 102 5.62 -5.22 13.40
N ALA A 103 4.30 -5.38 13.42
CA ALA A 103 3.61 -6.39 12.61
C ALA A 103 3.85 -6.19 11.12
N VAL A 104 3.90 -4.94 10.63
CA VAL A 104 4.23 -4.62 9.24
C VAL A 104 5.62 -5.13 8.87
N VAL A 105 6.62 -4.84 9.71
CA VAL A 105 8.01 -5.26 9.48
C VAL A 105 8.13 -6.78 9.47
N GLU A 106 7.48 -7.48 10.40
CA GLU A 106 7.47 -8.95 10.43
C GLU A 106 6.81 -9.56 9.20
N LYS A 107 5.65 -9.02 8.80
CA LYS A 107 4.94 -9.49 7.61
C LYS A 107 5.75 -9.24 6.36
N LEU A 108 6.33 -8.05 6.24
CA LEU A 108 7.19 -7.67 5.12
C LEU A 108 8.41 -8.58 5.02
N ALA A 109 9.07 -8.89 6.13
CA ALA A 109 10.22 -9.79 6.15
C ALA A 109 9.88 -11.20 5.62
N ARG A 110 8.71 -11.73 5.97
CA ARG A 110 8.24 -13.03 5.47
C ARG A 110 7.89 -12.97 3.99
N MET A 111 7.18 -11.93 3.56
CA MET A 111 6.74 -11.81 2.17
C MET A 111 7.86 -11.44 1.20
N GLN A 112 8.89 -10.74 1.67
CA GLN A 112 9.99 -10.28 0.83
C GLN A 112 10.71 -11.45 0.16
N SER A 113 10.94 -12.56 0.88
CA SER A 113 11.54 -13.77 0.31
C SER A 113 10.61 -14.44 -0.70
N ASP A 114 9.33 -14.58 -0.35
CA ASP A 114 8.37 -15.38 -1.11
C ASP A 114 8.00 -14.69 -2.43
N LEU A 115 7.84 -13.36 -2.38
CA LEU A 115 7.46 -12.53 -3.52
C LEU A 115 8.66 -11.94 -4.25
N LYS A 116 9.88 -12.22 -3.78
CA LYS A 116 11.16 -11.74 -4.34
C LYS A 116 11.20 -10.22 -4.49
N ILE A 117 10.65 -9.49 -3.51
CA ILE A 117 10.59 -8.03 -3.52
C ILE A 117 11.99 -7.47 -3.29
N LYS A 118 12.39 -6.53 -4.13
CA LYS A 118 13.69 -5.86 -4.09
C LYS A 118 13.60 -4.38 -3.82
N ASN A 119 12.53 -3.73 -4.25
CA ASN A 119 12.37 -2.29 -4.10
C ASN A 119 11.07 -1.97 -3.38
N VAL A 120 11.17 -1.18 -2.31
CA VAL A 120 10.04 -0.81 -1.46
C VAL A 120 9.91 0.71 -1.41
N ARG A 121 8.66 1.20 -1.41
CA ARG A 121 8.35 2.60 -1.14
C ARG A 121 7.39 2.73 0.03
N LEU A 122 7.73 3.59 0.98
CA LEU A 122 6.91 3.89 2.15
C LEU A 122 6.19 5.24 1.96
N PHE A 123 4.87 5.20 2.05
CA PHE A 123 3.96 6.35 2.11
C PHE A 123 3.38 6.41 3.52
N SER A 124 4.18 6.88 4.47
CA SER A 124 3.73 7.09 5.85
C SER A 124 4.63 8.14 6.50
N PRO A 125 4.06 9.04 7.33
CA PRO A 125 4.85 9.96 8.15
C PRO A 125 5.55 9.25 9.33
N ASN A 126 5.34 7.95 9.53
CA ASN A 126 5.86 7.21 10.67
C ASN A 126 7.37 6.89 10.53
N GLN A 127 8.21 7.77 11.07
CA GLN A 127 9.67 7.60 11.09
C GLN A 127 10.13 6.33 11.83
N SER A 128 9.39 5.86 12.84
CA SER A 128 9.75 4.62 13.54
C SER A 128 9.58 3.40 12.64
N LEU A 129 8.51 3.34 11.85
CA LEU A 129 8.31 2.28 10.87
C LEU A 129 9.44 2.29 9.83
N GLN A 130 9.81 3.47 9.32
CA GLN A 130 10.92 3.62 8.39
C GLN A 130 12.22 3.04 8.97
N GLN A 131 12.61 3.45 10.17
CA GLN A 131 13.83 2.98 10.82
C GLN A 131 13.82 1.47 11.05
N GLN A 132 12.68 0.90 11.43
CA GLN A 132 12.56 -0.55 11.63
C GLN A 132 12.67 -1.34 10.32
N ILE A 133 12.08 -0.84 9.22
CA ILE A 133 12.23 -1.45 7.89
C ILE A 133 13.69 -1.39 7.44
N GLU A 134 14.34 -0.23 7.57
CA GLU A 134 15.75 -0.07 7.22
C GLU A 134 16.66 -1.00 8.04
N ALA A 135 16.46 -1.05 9.36
CA ALA A 135 17.25 -1.89 10.25
C ALA A 135 17.09 -3.39 9.94
N ARG A 136 15.88 -3.82 9.60
CA ARG A 136 15.55 -5.25 9.44
C ARG A 136 15.76 -5.78 8.02
N LEU A 137 15.56 -4.93 7.01
CA LEU A 137 15.43 -5.38 5.62
C LEU A 137 16.39 -4.73 4.65
N SER A 138 17.19 -3.74 5.07
CA SER A 138 18.19 -3.13 4.19
C SER A 138 19.08 -4.17 3.53
N ALA A 139 19.59 -5.17 4.25
CA ALA A 139 20.45 -6.21 3.68
C ALA A 139 19.79 -7.08 2.58
N SER A 140 18.46 -7.10 2.48
CA SER A 140 17.71 -7.96 1.54
C SER A 140 17.04 -7.19 0.40
N LEU A 141 16.86 -5.87 0.57
CA LEU A 141 16.27 -4.96 -0.40
C LEU A 141 17.35 -4.17 -1.13
N ASP A 142 17.18 -3.99 -2.43
CA ASP A 142 18.10 -3.21 -3.26
C ASP A 142 17.85 -1.70 -3.05
N GLN A 143 16.60 -1.30 -2.82
CA GLN A 143 16.22 0.09 -2.57
C GLN A 143 15.05 0.21 -1.58
N ILE A 144 15.18 1.18 -0.67
CA ILE A 144 14.10 1.64 0.20
C ILE A 144 13.90 3.12 -0.13
N SER A 145 12.67 3.50 -0.48
CA SER A 145 12.30 4.89 -0.71
C SER A 145 11.19 5.32 0.24
N TYR A 146 11.19 6.59 0.63
CA TYR A 146 10.18 7.14 1.53
C TYR A 146 9.69 8.49 1.00
N VAL A 147 8.39 8.71 1.14
CA VAL A 147 7.71 9.94 0.73
C VAL A 147 7.01 10.52 1.96
N GLU A 148 7.36 11.75 2.32
CA GLU A 148 6.70 12.44 3.43
C GLU A 148 5.44 13.14 2.93
N ALA A 149 4.34 13.03 3.67
CA ALA A 149 3.18 13.89 3.46
C ALA A 149 3.51 15.30 3.99
N LEU A 150 3.45 16.30 3.10
CA LEU A 150 3.53 17.72 3.47
C LEU A 150 2.20 18.20 4.07
#